data_AF-A0A0K0DP44-F1
#
_entry.id   AF-A0A0K0DP44-F1
#
_cell.length_a   1.000
_cell.length_b   1.000
_cell.length_c   1.000
_cell.angle_alpha   90.00
_cell.angle_beta   90.00
_cell.angle_gamma   90.00
#
_symmetry.space_group_name_H-M   'P 1'
#
loop_
_entity.id
_entity.type
_entity.pdbx_description
1 polymer ?
#
loop_
_entity_poly.entity_id
_entity_poly.type
_entity_poly.pdbx_seq_one_letter_code
_entity_poly.pdbx_strand_id
1 'polypeptide(L)' 'LRCRNCYFIRVNGRMHVECREHPRHKAREIFNVKLLW' A
#
# COMPACT_ATOMS: atom_id res chain seq x y z
N LEU A 1 8.30 -6.68 6.30
CA LEU A 1 9.45 -6.99 5.41
C LEU A 1 9.28 -6.20 4.11
N ARG A 2 10.22 -5.33 3.75
CA ARG A 2 10.23 -4.61 2.45
C ARG A 2 11.51 -5.03 1.71
N CYS A 3 11.41 -5.34 0.42
CA CYS A 3 12.57 -5.68 -0.44
C CYS A 3 12.96 -4.47 -1.31
N ARG A 4 14.08 -4.56 -2.05
CA ARG A 4 14.52 -3.48 -2.97
C ARG A 4 13.48 -3.12 -4.02
N ASN A 5 12.64 -4.09 -4.43
CA ASN A 5 11.60 -3.89 -5.42
C ASN A 5 10.25 -3.42 -4.84
N CYS A 6 10.19 -3.10 -3.54
CA CYS A 6 9.03 -2.45 -2.93
C CYS A 6 9.08 -0.95 -3.20
N TYR A 7 7.98 -0.39 -3.70
CA TYR A 7 7.83 1.06 -3.89
C TYR A 7 6.48 1.54 -3.37
N PHE A 8 6.45 2.81 -2.94
CA PHE A 8 5.24 3.49 -2.51
C PHE A 8 4.57 4.13 -3.72
N ILE A 9 3.28 3.90 -3.86
CA ILE A 9 2.44 4.54 -4.87
C ILE A 9 1.24 5.16 -4.16
N ARG A 10 0.83 6.36 -4.61
CA ARG A 10 -0.42 6.96 -4.15
C ARG A 10 -1.52 6.60 -5.14
N VAL A 11 -2.56 5.93 -4.67
CA VAL A 11 -3.74 5.58 -5.46
C VAL A 11 -4.95 6.16 -4.78
N ASN A 12 -5.71 7.01 -5.48
CA ASN A 12 -6.90 7.69 -4.93
C ASN A 12 -6.63 8.40 -3.60
N GLY A 13 -5.47 9.06 -3.48
CA GLY A 13 -5.04 9.75 -2.26
C GLY A 13 -4.50 8.86 -1.14
N ARG A 14 -4.47 7.54 -1.32
CA ARG A 14 -4.05 6.56 -0.30
C ARG A 14 -2.65 6.04 -0.60
N MET A 15 -1.86 5.77 0.45
CA MET A 15 -0.54 5.18 0.29
C MET A 15 -0.64 3.66 0.11
N HIS A 16 -0.09 3.17 -0.99
CA HIS A 16 -0.02 1.76 -1.31
C HIS A 16 1.45 1.38 -1.40
N VAL A 17 1.79 0.20 -0.92
CA VAL A 17 3.07 -0.46 -1.14
C VAL A 17 2.83 -1.52 -2.20
N GLU A 18 3.51 -1.39 -3.33
CA GLU A 18 3.50 -2.41 -4.37
C GLU A 18 4.87 -3.07 -4.46
N CYS A 19 4.87 -4.32 -4.87
CA CYS A 19 6.08 -5.11 -5.09
C CYS A 19 5.83 -6.03 -6.29
N ARG A 20 6.80 -6.10 -7.21
CA ARG A 20 6.69 -6.94 -8.42
C ARG A 20 7.10 -8.39 -8.17
N GLU A 21 8.07 -8.64 -7.29
CA GLU A 21 8.59 -9.99 -7.04
C GLU A 21 7.82 -10.75 -5.98
N HIS A 22 7.40 -10.05 -4.91
CA HIS A 22 6.81 -10.68 -3.74
C HIS A 22 5.42 -10.07 -3.47
N PRO A 23 4.33 -10.74 -3.87
CA PRO A 23 2.97 -10.24 -3.65
C PRO A 23 2.64 -10.10 -2.15
N ARG A 24 3.32 -10.84 -1.26
CA ARG A 24 3.21 -10.70 0.20
C ARG A 24 3.66 -9.34 0.74
N HIS A 25 4.48 -8.60 0.00
CA HIS A 25 4.90 -7.26 0.40
C HIS A 25 3.89 -6.18 -0.01
N LYS A 26 2.88 -6.53 -0.82
CA LYS A 26 1.84 -5.59 -1.20
C LYS A 26 1.01 -5.25 0.03
N ALA A 27 0.94 -3.98 0.36
CA ALA A 27 0.15 -3.47 1.46
C ALA A 27 -0.63 -2.26 0.98
N ARG A 28 -1.90 -2.16 1.38
CA ARG A 28 -2.73 -1.01 1.06
C ARG A 28 -3.06 -0.33 2.37
N GLU A 29 -2.96 1.00 2.40
CA GLU A 29 -3.50 1.77 3.50
C GLU A 29 -4.99 1.45 3.62
N ILE A 30 -5.38 0.99 4.81
CA ILE A 30 -6.75 0.60 5.10
C ILE A 30 -7.59 1.86 5.04
N PHE A 31 -8.62 1.86 4.20
CA PHE A 31 -9.59 2.94 4.17
C PHE A 31 -10.41 2.87 5.46
N ASN A 32 -10.05 3.70 6.43
CA ASN A 32 -10.82 3.80 7.65
C ASN A 32 -12.09 4.61 7.36
N VAL A 33 -13.15 3.91 6.93
CA VAL A 33 -14.49 4.47 6.71
C VAL A 33 -15.04 5.19 7.93
N LYS A 34 -14.52 4.92 9.15
CA LYS A 34 -14.93 5.60 10.38
C LYS A 34 -14.37 7.02 10.53
N LEU A 35 -13.45 7.46 9.68
CA LEU A 35 -12.95 8.84 9.65
C LEU A 35 -13.83 9.79 8.81
N LEU A 36 -14.90 9.28 8.19
CA LEU A 36 -15.85 10.06 7.39
C LEU A 36 -17.12 10.43 8.16
N TRP A 37 -17.22 10.09 9.45
CA TRP A 37 -18.39 10.31 10.31
C TRP A 37 -18.01 11.01 11.60
#